data_AF-A0A0K8RLY7-F1
#
_entry.id   AF-A0A0K8RLY7-F1
#
_cell.length_a   1.000
_cell.length_b   1.000
_cell.length_c   1.000
_cell.angle_alpha   90.00
_cell.angle_beta   90.00
_cell.angle_gamma   90.00
#
_symmetry.space_group_name_H-M   'P 1'
#
loop_
_entity.id
_entity.type
_entity.pdbx_description
1 polymer ?
#
loop_
_entity_poly.entity_id
_entity_poly.type
_entity_poly.pdbx_seq_one_letter_code
_entity_poly.pdbx_strand_id
1 'polypeptide(L)' 'MAQKLALLMFVVIGLLAIQTLYLVECSGRDRGRETKDPEPCRRPCSDDRQCGGPCPKCTTGYWTTQVCVK' A
#
# COMPACT_ATOMS: atom_id res chain seq x y z
N MET A 1 3.95 -27.33 34.21
CA MET A 1 5.05 -26.84 33.34
C MET A 1 4.59 -26.52 31.91
N ALA A 2 3.68 -27.31 31.31
CA ALA A 2 3.20 -27.10 29.93
C ALA A 2 2.40 -25.79 29.69
N GLN A 3 1.63 -25.32 30.68
CA GLN A 3 0.80 -24.12 30.53
C GLN A 3 1.61 -22.83 30.35
N LYS A 4 2.78 -22.73 31.00
CA LYS A 4 3.70 -21.58 30.84
C LYS A 4 4.34 -21.57 29.44
N LEU A 5 4.66 -22.74 28.90
CA LEU A 5 5.20 -22.88 27.54
C LEU A 5 4.16 -22.49 26.47
N ALA A 6 2.90 -22.88 26.65
CA ALA A 6 1.82 -22.51 25.74
C ALA A 6 1.60 -20.99 25.68
N LEU A 7 1.62 -20.31 26.84
CA LEU A 7 1.49 -18.85 26.90
C LEU A 7 2.63 -18.13 26.17
N LEU A 8 3.87 -18.58 26.38
CA LEU A 8 5.03 -18.00 25.69
C LEU A 8 4.94 -18.21 24.17
N MET A 9 4.49 -19.38 23.71
CA MET A 9 4.27 -19.65 22.28
C MET A 9 3.21 -18.72 21.68
N PHE A 10 2.07 -18.51 22.33
CA PHE A 10 1.04 -17.60 21.85
C PHE A 10 1.54 -16.15 21.77
N VAL A 11 2.30 -15.69 22.76
CA VAL A 11 2.88 -14.34 22.76
C VAL A 11 3.88 -14.18 21.61
N VAL A 12 4.75 -15.16 21.38
CA VAL A 12 5.73 -15.14 20.28
C VAL A 12 5.04 -15.14 18.92
N ILE A 13 4.04 -16.00 18.71
CA ILE A 13 3.26 -16.06 17.46
C ILE A 13 2.51 -14.74 17.24
N GLY A 14 1.89 -14.18 18.27
CA GLY A 14 1.19 -12.90 18.19
C GLY A 14 2.12 -11.75 17.80
N LEU A 15 3.31 -11.68 18.41
CA LEU A 15 4.32 -10.67 18.07
C LEU A 15 4.84 -10.82 16.64
N LEU A 16 5.07 -12.05 16.17
CA LEU A 16 5.47 -12.31 14.79
C LEU A 16 4.37 -11.91 13.79
N ALA A 17 3.11 -12.20 14.10
CA ALA A 17 1.97 -11.82 13.26
C ALA A 17 1.79 -10.30 13.15
N ILE A 18 2.03 -9.56 14.24
CA ILE A 18 1.96 -8.09 14.20
C ILE A 18 3.10 -7.53 13.34
N GLN A 19 4.33 -8.07 13.46
CA GLN A 19 5.46 -7.62 12.64
C GLN A 19 5.23 -7.83 11.13
N THR A 20 4.62 -8.94 10.72
CA THR A 20 4.33 -9.18 9.30
C THR A 20 3.28 -8.21 8.76
N LEU A 21 2.27 -7.85 9.56
CA LEU A 21 1.28 -6.85 9.18
C LEU A 21 1.92 -5.46 9.06
N TYR A 22 2.78 -5.06 9.99
CA TYR A 22 3.54 -3.80 9.92
C TYR A 22 4.44 -3.72 8.68
N LEU A 23 5.10 -4.83 8.31
CA LEU A 23 5.90 -4.89 7.08
C LEU A 23 5.05 -4.70 5.82
N VAL A 24 3.82 -5.21 5.79
CA VAL A 24 2.91 -5.04 4.66
C VAL A 24 2.45 -3.58 4.56
N GLU A 25 2.00 -2.97 5.66
CA GLU A 25 1.56 -1.57 5.67
C GLU A 25 2.69 -0.59 5.31
N CYS A 26 3.93 -0.85 5.74
CA CYS A 26 5.08 -0.02 5.42
C CYS A 26 5.73 -0.33 4.06
N SER A 27 5.42 -1.48 3.43
CA SER A 27 6.05 -1.88 2.16
C SER A 27 5.71 -0.93 1.00
N GLY A 28 4.69 -0.09 1.13
CA GLY A 28 4.22 0.76 0.03
C GLY A 28 3.82 -0.03 -1.21
N ARG A 29 3.65 -1.35 -1.09
CA ARG A 29 3.36 -2.27 -2.20
C ARG A 29 2.02 -1.94 -2.86
N ASP A 30 1.11 -1.38 -2.06
CA ASP A 30 -0.21 -0.91 -2.49
C ASP A 30 -0.14 0.43 -3.25
N ARG A 31 0.98 1.17 -3.17
CA ARG A 31 1.13 2.47 -3.85
C ARG A 31 1.47 2.35 -5.33
N GLY A 32 1.52 1.14 -5.87
CA GLY A 32 1.83 0.89 -7.27
C GLY A 32 3.30 1.19 -7.62
N ARG A 33 3.66 1.02 -8.89
CA ARG A 33 5.04 1.17 -9.36
C ARG A 33 5.42 2.66 -9.38
N GLU A 34 6.19 3.11 -8.40
CA GLU A 34 6.86 4.42 -8.45
C GLU A 34 7.87 4.41 -9.60
N THR A 35 7.46 4.97 -10.72
CA THR A 35 8.30 5.11 -11.90
C THR A 35 8.94 6.49 -11.82
N LYS A 36 10.27 6.58 -11.94
CA LYS A 36 11.03 7.85 -11.82
C LYS A 36 10.58 8.94 -12.80
N ASP A 37 10.06 8.52 -13.96
CA ASP A 37 9.42 9.35 -14.97
C ASP A 37 8.11 8.67 -15.38
N PRO A 38 7.01 8.91 -14.66
CA PRO A 38 5.72 8.43 -15.12
C PRO A 38 5.30 9.34 -16.28
N GLU A 39 4.96 8.70 -17.42
CA GLU A 39 4.25 9.35 -18.53
C GLU A 39 3.13 10.24 -17.97
N PRO A 40 2.67 11.28 -18.70
CA PRO A 40 1.64 12.20 -18.19
C PRO A 40 0.39 11.46 -17.67
N CYS A 41 0.17 10.24 -18.17
CA CYS A 41 -0.82 9.28 -17.71
C CYS A 41 -0.13 8.18 -16.88
N ARG A 42 -0.79 7.70 -15.82
CA ARG A 42 -0.30 6.75 -14.81
C ARG A 42 0.61 7.33 -13.73
N ARG A 43 0.69 8.66 -13.60
CA ARG A 43 1.26 9.28 -12.39
C ARG A 43 0.37 8.97 -11.19
N PRO A 44 0.92 8.58 -10.04
CA PRO A 44 0.14 8.53 -8.82
C PRO A 44 -0.43 9.91 -8.52
N CYS A 45 -1.71 9.97 -8.20
CA CYS A 45 -2.43 11.20 -7.91
C CYS A 45 -3.38 10.96 -6.73
N SER A 46 -3.63 12.00 -5.93
CA SER A 46 -4.67 11.96 -4.90
C SER A 46 -5.91 12.79 -5.28
N ASP A 47 -5.78 13.67 -6.27
CA ASP A 47 -6.80 14.61 -6.71
C ASP A 47 -6.53 15.00 -8.17
N ASP A 48 -7.58 15.38 -8.91
CA ASP A 48 -7.51 15.78 -10.33
C ASP A 48 -6.55 16.95 -10.57
N ARG A 49 -6.35 17.82 -9.58
CA ARG A 49 -5.44 18.97 -9.67
C ARG A 49 -3.96 18.60 -9.82
N GLN A 50 -3.61 17.38 -9.42
CA GLN A 50 -2.25 16.85 -9.55
C GLN A 50 -1.99 16.28 -10.96
N CYS A 51 -3.06 16.10 -11.72
CA CYS A 51 -3.04 15.62 -13.09
C CYS A 51 -3.11 16.82 -14.06
N GLY A 52 -2.38 16.72 -15.18
CA GLY A 52 -2.35 17.74 -16.22
C GLY A 52 -2.75 17.14 -17.57
N GLY A 53 -3.01 17.96 -18.58
CA GLY A 53 -3.20 17.42 -19.94
C GLY A 53 -1.96 16.60 -20.35
N PRO A 54 -2.06 15.53 -21.16
CA PRO A 54 -3.19 14.82 -21.80
C PRO A 54 -4.06 13.90 -20.91
N CYS A 55 -3.89 13.90 -19.59
CA CYS A 55 -4.61 13.02 -18.65
C CYS A 55 -5.07 13.79 -17.41
N PRO A 56 -6.22 14.49 -17.45
CA PRO A 56 -6.64 15.43 -16.42
C PRO A 56 -7.35 14.80 -15.22
N LYS A 57 -7.70 13.51 -15.28
CA LYS A 57 -8.51 12.84 -14.26
C LYS A 57 -7.66 11.93 -13.40
N CYS A 58 -7.94 11.88 -12.11
CA CYS A 58 -7.39 10.93 -11.18
C CYS A 58 -8.37 9.77 -10.99
N THR A 59 -8.05 8.58 -11.52
CA THR A 59 -8.91 7.41 -11.30
C THR A 59 -8.81 7.00 -9.84
N THR A 60 -9.95 7.02 -9.15
CA THR A 60 -10.08 6.54 -7.77
C THR A 60 -11.08 5.38 -7.75
N GLY A 61 -10.67 4.23 -7.24
CA GLY A 61 -11.56 3.09 -7.06
C GLY A 61 -11.13 2.26 -5.86
N TYR A 62 -12.09 1.56 -5.25
CA TYR A 62 -11.84 0.70 -4.07
C TYR A 62 -10.78 -0.38 -4.31
N TRP A 63 -10.54 -0.73 -5.57
CA TRP A 63 -9.59 -1.76 -5.99
C TRP A 63 -8.59 -1.26 -7.04
N THR A 64 -8.52 0.05 -7.30
CA THR A 64 -7.65 0.63 -8.33
C THR A 64 -6.61 1.53 -7.70
N THR A 65 -5.36 1.44 -8.14
CA THR A 65 -4.32 2.38 -7.74
C THR A 65 -4.69 3.79 -8.24
N GLN A 66 -4.55 4.79 -7.38
CA GLN A 66 -4.93 6.16 -7.71
C GLN A 66 -3.92 6.76 -8.68
N VAL A 67 -4.29 6.85 -9.96
CA VAL A 67 -3.39 7.30 -11.02
C VAL A 67 -4.08 8.19 -12.05
N CYS A 68 -3.30 9.09 -12.68
CA CYS A 68 -3.81 9.98 -13.72
C CYS A 68 -4.21 9.17 -14.96
N VAL A 69 -5.42 9.39 -15.46
CA VAL A 69 -6.00 8.76 -16.64
C VAL A 69 -6.54 9.81 -17.60
N LYS A 70 -6.80 9.39 -18.84
CA LYS A 70 -7.29 10.23 -19.91
C LYS A 70 -8.75 10.65 -19.71
#